data_AF-X0TY52-F1
#
_entry.id   AF-X0TY52-F1
#
_cell.length_a   1.000
_cell.length_b   1.000
_cell.length_c   1.000
_cell.angle_alpha   90.00
_cell.angle_beta   90.00
_cell.angle_gamma   90.00
#
_symmetry.space_group_name_H-M   'P 1'
#
loop_
_entity.id
_entity.type
_entity.pdbx_description
1 polymer ?
#
loop_
_entity_poly.entity_id
_entity_poly.type
_entity_poly.pdbx_seq_one_letter_code
_entity_poly.pdbx_strand_id
1 'polypeptide(L)' 'LLEFEYPWLMAFTDHHARDLREPLEDGCRLSPRNVADVEGIRAFRRGVRLMLIRAAAELFPEAFVYID' A
#
# COMPACT_ATOMS: atom_id res chain seq x y z
N LEU A 1 -21.72 -5.50 -17.13
CA LEU A 1 -21.19 -5.32 -15.76
C LEU A 1 -19.76 -4.88 -15.94
N LEU A 2 -19.44 -3.62 -15.67
CA LEU A 2 -18.05 -3.17 -15.68
C LEU A 2 -17.36 -3.90 -14.52
N GLU A 3 -16.46 -4.82 -14.83
CA GLU A 3 -15.53 -5.35 -13.84
C GLU A 3 -14.73 -4.15 -13.34
N PHE A 4 -15.00 -3.71 -12.10
CA PHE A 4 -14.13 -2.75 -11.44
C PHE A 4 -12.84 -3.48 -11.11
N GLU A 5 -11.87 -3.40 -12.02
CA GLU A 5 -10.54 -3.91 -11.79
C GLU A 5 -9.85 -2.96 -10.80
N TYR A 6 -9.74 -3.39 -9.54
CA TYR A 6 -9.02 -2.62 -8.55
C TYR A 6 -7.53 -2.56 -8.94
N PRO A 7 -6.88 -1.38 -8.84
CA PRO A 7 -5.47 -1.27 -9.16
C PRO A 7 -4.65 -2.16 -8.21
N TRP A 8 -3.60 -2.75 -8.76
CA TRP A 8 -2.63 -3.50 -7.97
C TRP A 8 -1.89 -2.57 -7.03
N LEU A 9 -1.82 -2.94 -5.76
CA LEU A 9 -1.21 -2.15 -4.70
C LEU A 9 0.14 -2.69 -4.26
N MET A 10 0.30 -4.01 -4.34
CA MET A 10 1.54 -4.70 -3.97
C MET A 10 1.63 -6.03 -4.71
N ALA A 11 2.81 -6.63 -4.71
CA ALA A 11 3.01 -7.98 -5.19
C ALA A 11 3.81 -8.80 -4.18
N PHE A 12 3.60 -10.10 -4.21
CA PHE A 12 4.48 -11.06 -3.54
C PHE A 12 5.39 -11.74 -4.56
N THR A 13 6.66 -11.86 -4.21
CA THR A 13 7.66 -12.72 -4.88
C THR A 13 8.08 -13.78 -3.87
N ASP A 14 7.88 -15.07 -4.18
CA ASP A 14 8.31 -16.18 -3.30
C ASP A 14 7.85 -16.01 -1.84
N HIS A 15 6.60 -15.59 -1.63
CA HIS A 15 5.96 -15.33 -0.33
C HIS A 15 6.46 -14.09 0.44
N HIS A 16 7.32 -13.27 -0.16
CA HIS A 16 7.74 -11.99 0.41
C HIS A 16 7.03 -10.81 -0.28
N ALA A 17 6.50 -9.89 0.54
CA ALA A 17 5.90 -8.66 0.03
C ALA A 17 6.97 -7.76 -0.61
N ARG A 18 6.67 -7.20 -1.77
CA ARG A 18 7.54 -6.29 -2.54
C ARG A 18 6.80 -5.01 -2.91
N ASP A 19 7.53 -3.91 -2.90
CA ASP A 19 7.07 -2.65 -3.47
C ASP A 19 7.00 -2.79 -5.00
N LEU A 20 5.93 -2.31 -5.64
CA LEU A 20 5.75 -2.40 -7.09
C LEU A 20 6.79 -1.58 -7.88
N ARG A 21 7.52 -0.70 -7.21
CA ARG A 21 8.59 0.11 -7.80
C ARG A 21 9.95 -0.60 -7.79
N GLU A 22 10.10 -1.68 -7.03
CA GLU A 22 11.32 -2.47 -7.02
C GLU A 22 11.43 -3.27 -8.33
N PRO A 23 12.55 -3.18 -9.08
CA PRO A 23 12.74 -3.99 -10.26
C PRO A 23 12.84 -5.47 -9.89
N LEU A 24 12.35 -6.33 -10.77
CA LEU A 24 12.56 -7.77 -10.67
C LEU A 24 13.89 -8.10 -11.35
N GLU A 25 14.83 -8.59 -10.55
CA GLU A 25 16.19 -8.92 -11.05
C GLU A 25 16.24 -10.31 -11.69
N ASP A 26 15.38 -11.23 -11.23
CA ASP A 26 15.31 -12.62 -11.70
C ASP A 26 13.88 -13.03 -12.08
N GLY A 27 13.76 -14.12 -12.84
CA GLY A 27 12.47 -14.75 -13.13
C GLY A 27 11.83 -15.27 -11.84
N CYS A 28 10.75 -14.63 -11.41
CA CYS A 28 10.05 -14.97 -10.17
C CYS A 28 8.54 -15.18 -10.41
N ARG A 29 7.88 -15.86 -9.46
CA ARG A 29 6.41 -15.96 -9.46
C ARG A 29 5.81 -14.74 -8.77
N LEU A 30 5.08 -13.94 -9.55
CA LEU A 30 4.33 -12.81 -9.03
C LEU A 30 2.93 -13.21 -8.57
N SER A 31 2.56 -12.72 -7.39
CA SER A 31 1.18 -12.76 -6.89
C SER A 31 0.76 -11.33 -6.52
N PRO A 32 0.12 -10.60 -7.45
CA PRO A 32 -0.32 -9.23 -7.20
C PRO A 32 -1.53 -9.22 -6.25
N ARG A 33 -1.68 -8.13 -5.49
CA ARG A 33 -2.77 -7.91 -4.52
C ARG A 33 -3.37 -6.53 -4.70
N ASN A 34 -4.69 -6.46 -4.57
CA ASN A 34 -5.45 -5.22 -4.59
C ASN A 34 -6.31 -5.09 -3.32
N VAL A 35 -7.20 -4.09 -3.25
CA VAL A 35 -8.01 -3.85 -2.04
C VAL A 35 -9.01 -4.96 -1.71
N ALA A 36 -9.29 -5.89 -2.64
CA ALA A 36 -10.09 -7.08 -2.37
C ALA A 36 -9.32 -8.16 -1.59
N ASP A 37 -7.98 -8.08 -1.55
CA ASP A 37 -7.13 -8.96 -0.75
C ASP A 37 -6.89 -8.38 0.66
N VAL A 38 -6.76 -9.25 1.66
CA VAL A 38 -6.47 -8.86 3.06
C VAL A 38 -5.14 -8.10 3.16
N GLU A 39 -4.13 -8.52 2.42
CA GLU A 39 -2.82 -7.90 2.38
C GLU A 39 -2.88 -6.55 1.66
N GLY A 40 -3.60 -6.48 0.54
CA GLY A 40 -3.73 -5.25 -0.24
C GLY A 40 -4.51 -4.16 0.51
N ILE A 41 -5.61 -4.49 1.20
CA ILE A 41 -6.31 -3.50 2.04
C ILE A 41 -5.44 -3.02 3.22
N ARG A 42 -4.57 -3.88 3.78
CA ARG A 42 -3.61 -3.47 4.81
C ARG A 42 -2.55 -2.51 4.26
N ALA A 43 -2.00 -2.80 3.07
CA ALA A 43 -1.06 -1.92 2.39
C ALA A 43 -1.69 -0.56 2.07
N PHE A 44 -2.93 -0.54 1.56
CA PHE A 44 -3.70 0.68 1.30
C PHE A 44 -3.86 1.53 2.57
N ARG A 45 -4.35 0.93 3.67
CA ARG A 45 -4.54 1.63 4.95
C ARG A 45 -3.23 2.20 5.50
N ARG A 46 -2.12 1.49 5.34
CA ARG A 46 -0.79 1.99 5.71
C ARG A 46 -0.41 3.24 4.91
N GLY A 47 -0.65 3.23 3.59
CA GLY A 47 -0.42 4.40 2.74
C GLY A 47 -1.25 5.61 3.17
N VAL A 48 -2.55 5.40 3.44
CA VAL A 48 -3.45 6.45 3.93
C VAL A 48 -2.98 7.02 5.27
N ARG A 49 -2.58 6.17 6.24
CA ARG A 49 -2.04 6.64 7.52
C ARG A 49 -0.81 7.53 7.34
N LEU A 50 0.11 7.18 6.44
CA LEU A 50 1.29 8.00 6.16
C LEU A 50 0.90 9.37 5.56
N MET A 51 -0.09 9.41 4.67
CA MET A 51 -0.60 10.67 4.15
C MET A 51 -1.24 11.53 5.25
N LEU A 52 -2.03 10.93 6.14
CA LEU A 52 -2.63 11.65 7.27
C LEU A 52 -1.56 12.18 8.22
N ILE A 53 -0.50 11.40 8.49
CA ILE A 53 0.64 11.86 9.31
C ILE A 53 1.27 13.09 8.66
N ARG A 54 1.50 13.05 7.35
CA ARG A 54 2.09 14.19 6.62
C ARG A 54 1.18 15.42 6.69
N ALA A 55 -0.11 15.26 6.43
CA ALA A 55 -1.08 16.35 6.47
C ALA A 55 -1.20 16.95 7.88
N ALA A 56 -1.22 16.12 8.93
CA ALA A 56 -1.25 16.57 10.31
C ALA A 56 0.00 17.38 10.69
N ALA A 57 1.18 16.92 10.26
CA ALA A 57 2.43 17.64 10.50
C ALA A 57 2.48 19.03 9.82
N GLU A 58 1.81 19.18 8.67
CA GLU A 58 1.72 20.47 7.98
C GLU A 58 0.68 21.41 8.60
N LEU A 59 -0.48 20.89 9.01
CA LEU A 59 -1.58 21.70 9.54
C LEU A 59 -1.40 22.07 11.01
N PHE A 60 -0.80 21.18 11.81
CA PHE A 60 -0.67 21.32 13.25
C PHE A 60 0.77 21.03 13.71
N PRO A 61 1.76 21.82 13.26
CA PRO A 61 3.18 21.54 13.49
C PRO A 61 3.59 21.48 14.96
N GLU A 62 2.87 22.17 15.85
CA GLU A 62 3.15 22.23 17.29
C GLU A 62 2.32 21.24 18.11
N ALA A 63 1.43 20.46 17.48
CA ALA A 63 0.54 19.54 18.16
C ALA A 63 1.02 18.08 18.01
N PHE A 64 0.84 17.30 19.07
CA PHE A 64 0.95 15.85 18.97
C PHE A 64 -0.38 15.27 18.47
N VAL A 65 -0.41 14.79 17.23
CA VAL A 65 -1.61 14.24 16.59
C VAL A 65 -1.54 12.71 16.54
N TYR A 66 -2.57 12.04 17.06
CA TYR A 66 -2.72 10.59 17.00
C TYR A 66 -3.60 10.17 15.81
N ILE A 67 -3.16 9.15 15.07
CA ILE A 67 -3.85 8.62 13.88
C ILE A 67 -4.02 7.11 14.04
N ASP A 68 -5.26 6.64 13.94
CA ASP A 68 -5.65 5.23 13.92
C ASP A 68 -6.28 4.85 12.56
#